data_AF-A0A7J7M951-F1
#
_entry.id   AF-A0A7J7M951-F1
#
_cell.length_a   1.000
_cell.length_b   1.000
_cell.length_c   1.000
_cell.angle_alpha   90.00
_cell.angle_beta   90.00
_cell.angle_gamma   90.00
#
_symmetry.space_group_name_H-M   'P 1'
#
loop_
_entity.id
_entity.type
_entity.pdbx_description
1 polymer ?
#
loop_
_entity_poly.entity_id
_entity_poly.type
_entity_poly.pdbx_seq_one_letter_code
_entity_poly.pdbx_strand_id
1 'polypeptide(L)'
;MKTSNLERGDGVEDSAGSKVDYFIMSSTRNAFSMMLEIGGNNKIVEAEDEEASEGLLRLAKETEELTTKRARRLEKVLIQMVAEDSIDYEDGGKAVIREMVPYKVNSIIFNLLKTWIDERLKKVNDYVDRAKETATWNLKSKTEPYTQYSVEMLKLAEEAVGDFFEIPIGISNDLVQELADGFESLFQDYISLVSLCGSKQSYIPTLPPLTRCNKDSKFLKL
;
A
#
# COMPACT_ATOMS: atom_id res chain seq x y z
N MET A 1 -64.99 16.77 39.67
CA MET A 1 -64.91 15.32 39.96
C MET A 1 -64.14 14.68 38.83
N LYS A 2 -63.12 13.89 39.18
CA LYS A 2 -62.19 13.06 38.36
C LYS A 2 -60.99 13.71 37.66
N THR A 3 -59.85 13.29 38.19
CA THR A 3 -58.44 13.30 37.77
C THR A 3 -58.11 12.17 36.78
N SER A 4 -56.87 12.18 36.26
CA SER A 4 -56.02 11.10 35.65
C SER A 4 -55.59 11.39 34.19
N ASN A 5 -54.38 11.10 33.72
CA ASN A 5 -53.12 10.68 34.32
C ASN A 5 -51.99 10.93 33.29
N LEU A 6 -50.80 11.18 33.82
CA LEU A 6 -49.50 11.18 33.16
C LEU A 6 -49.07 9.73 32.92
N GLU A 7 -48.84 9.30 31.69
CA GLU A 7 -48.11 8.06 31.41
C GLU A 7 -46.70 8.36 30.91
N ARG A 8 -45.76 7.96 31.77
CA ARG A 8 -44.32 7.91 31.57
C ARG A 8 -44.01 6.58 30.90
N GLY A 9 -43.62 6.60 29.63
CA GLY A 9 -43.08 5.44 28.94
C GLY A 9 -41.66 5.19 29.40
N ASP A 10 -41.44 4.06 30.08
CA ASP A 10 -40.14 3.54 30.50
C ASP A 10 -39.52 2.78 29.32
N GLY A 11 -38.46 3.35 28.73
CA GLY A 11 -37.65 2.71 27.70
C GLY A 11 -36.45 2.05 28.34
N VAL A 12 -36.51 0.74 28.54
CA VAL A 12 -35.37 -0.08 28.92
C VAL A 12 -34.43 -0.15 27.72
N GLU A 13 -33.42 0.73 27.70
CA GLU A 13 -32.28 0.63 26.77
C GLU A 13 -31.22 -0.33 27.34
N ASP A 14 -30.75 -1.25 26.51
CA ASP A 14 -29.86 -2.37 26.84
C ASP A 14 -28.59 -1.95 27.63
N SER A 15 -28.63 -2.19 28.93
CA SER A 15 -27.63 -1.80 29.94
C SER A 15 -26.24 -2.46 29.78
N ALA A 16 -26.12 -3.50 28.96
CA ALA A 16 -24.86 -4.25 28.78
C ALA A 16 -23.82 -3.47 27.96
N GLY A 17 -24.26 -2.76 26.91
CA GLY A 17 -23.39 -1.93 26.08
C GLY A 17 -22.71 -0.82 26.88
N SER A 18 -23.45 -0.18 27.80
CA SER A 18 -22.94 0.91 28.65
C SER A 18 -21.82 0.47 29.61
N LYS A 19 -21.89 -0.74 30.18
CA LYS A 19 -20.93 -1.19 31.21
C LYS A 19 -19.59 -1.60 30.62
N VAL A 20 -19.60 -2.31 29.50
CA VAL A 20 -18.38 -2.69 28.78
C VAL A 20 -17.68 -1.43 28.27
N ASP A 21 -18.42 -0.50 27.66
CA ASP A 21 -17.86 0.78 27.20
C ASP A 21 -17.27 1.60 28.36
N TYR A 22 -17.97 1.67 29.49
CA TYR A 22 -17.46 2.32 30.69
C TYR A 22 -16.15 1.70 31.17
N PHE A 23 -16.04 0.37 31.14
CA PHE A 23 -14.82 -0.34 31.53
C PHE A 23 -13.67 -0.12 30.55
N ILE A 24 -13.95 -0.14 29.24
CA ILE A 24 -12.96 0.16 28.20
C ILE A 24 -12.47 1.60 28.38
N MET A 25 -13.36 2.57 28.49
CA MET A 25 -13.01 3.99 28.65
C MET A 25 -12.28 4.28 29.97
N SER A 26 -12.67 3.63 31.07
CA SER A 26 -11.97 3.76 32.35
C SER A 26 -10.58 3.12 32.30
N SER A 27 -10.45 1.97 31.64
CA SER A 27 -9.17 1.26 31.45
C SER A 27 -8.21 2.01 30.54
N THR A 28 -8.69 2.60 29.43
CA THR A 28 -7.87 3.43 28.54
C THR A 28 -7.39 4.68 29.26
N ARG A 29 -8.28 5.38 29.97
CA ARG A 29 -7.91 6.54 30.80
C ARG A 29 -6.82 6.18 31.80
N ASN A 30 -6.97 5.05 32.51
CA ASN A 30 -5.98 4.56 33.47
C ASN A 30 -4.63 4.21 32.80
N ALA A 31 -4.66 3.62 31.61
CA ALA A 31 -3.45 3.31 30.84
C ALA A 31 -2.68 4.57 30.42
N PHE A 32 -3.39 5.60 29.97
CA PHE A 32 -2.78 6.90 29.63
C PHE A 32 -2.13 7.56 30.84
N SER A 33 -2.78 7.52 32.01
CA SER A 33 -2.18 8.00 33.26
C SER A 33 -0.88 7.27 33.59
N MET A 34 -0.85 5.94 33.51
CA MET A 34 0.38 5.16 33.75
C MET A 34 1.50 5.50 32.75
N MET A 35 1.17 5.78 31.49
CA MET A 35 2.17 6.14 30.46
C MET A 35 2.78 7.52 30.69
N LEU A 36 1.97 8.50 31.12
CA LEU A 36 2.48 9.80 31.53
C LEU A 36 3.41 9.69 32.76
N GLU A 37 3.10 8.79 33.68
CA GLU A 37 3.95 8.53 34.86
C GLU A 37 5.26 7.82 34.50
N ILE A 38 5.26 6.90 33.52
CA ILE A 38 6.47 6.24 33.03
C ILE A 38 7.35 7.21 32.21
N GLY A 39 6.73 8.10 31.42
CA GLY A 39 7.40 9.13 30.64
C GLY A 39 7.94 10.30 31.47
N GLY A 40 7.40 10.54 32.66
CA GLY A 40 7.74 11.65 33.55
C GLY A 40 9.11 11.56 34.25
N ASN A 41 9.84 10.45 34.13
CA ASN A 41 11.16 10.29 34.76
C ASN A 41 12.34 10.77 33.90
N ASN A 42 12.10 11.15 32.64
CA ASN A 42 13.08 11.88 31.83
C ASN A 42 12.59 13.30 31.61
N LYS A 43 13.29 14.23 32.26
CA LYS A 43 13.20 15.70 32.15
C LYS A 43 12.45 16.17 30.90
N ILE A 44 11.15 16.45 31.05
CA ILE A 44 10.48 17.48 30.26
C ILE A 44 10.83 18.79 30.95
N VAL A 45 12.11 19.16 30.84
CA VAL A 45 12.57 20.52 31.11
C VAL A 45 12.20 21.29 29.87
N GLU A 46 11.38 22.33 30.05
CA GLU A 46 11.12 23.45 29.15
C GLU A 46 11.79 23.32 27.78
N ALA A 47 11.01 22.83 26.80
CA ALA A 47 11.52 22.54 25.48
C ALA A 47 10.80 23.42 24.45
N GLU A 48 11.59 24.10 23.63
CA GLU A 48 11.16 24.83 22.44
C GLU A 48 10.31 23.90 21.53
N ASP A 49 9.39 24.48 20.74
CA ASP A 49 8.31 23.78 20.01
C ASP A 49 8.73 22.50 19.22
N GLU A 50 10.00 22.39 18.85
CA GLU A 50 10.55 21.27 18.07
C GLU A 50 10.76 19.98 18.91
N GLU A 51 11.22 20.08 20.16
CA GLU A 51 11.47 18.94 21.06
C GLU A 51 10.16 18.39 21.68
N ALA A 52 9.14 19.25 21.83
CA ALA A 52 7.79 18.82 22.19
C ALA A 52 7.16 17.92 21.11
N SER A 53 7.41 18.21 19.83
CA SER A 53 6.90 17.43 18.71
C SER A 53 7.50 16.01 18.66
N GLU A 54 8.80 15.89 18.94
CA GLU A 54 9.51 14.61 18.99
C GLU A 54 9.06 13.77 20.21
N GLY A 55 8.88 14.42 21.36
CA GLY A 55 8.33 13.79 22.55
C GLY A 55 6.91 13.24 22.34
N LEU A 56 6.04 14.00 21.66
CA LEU A 56 4.68 13.57 21.31
C LEU A 56 4.68 12.38 20.34
N LEU A 57 5.56 12.38 19.33
CA LEU A 57 5.69 11.26 18.39
C LEU A 57 6.12 9.97 19.11
N ARG A 58 7.07 10.07 20.04
CA ARG A 58 7.54 8.93 20.84
C ARG A 58 6.44 8.37 21.72
N LEU A 59 5.72 9.24 22.44
CA LEU A 59 4.57 8.86 23.27
C LEU A 59 3.45 8.21 22.44
N ALA A 60 3.17 8.73 21.24
CA ALA A 60 2.17 8.15 20.35
C ALA A 60 2.55 6.72 19.94
N LYS A 61 3.82 6.50 19.59
CA LYS A 61 4.34 5.18 19.23
C LYS A 61 4.30 4.20 20.41
N GLU A 62 4.74 4.62 21.59
CA GLU A 62 4.67 3.81 22.82
C GLU A 62 3.21 3.44 23.16
N THR A 63 2.28 4.38 22.98
CA THR A 63 0.83 4.17 23.15
C THR A 63 0.28 3.14 22.17
N GLU A 64 0.64 3.23 20.89
CA GLU A 64 0.25 2.25 19.87
C GLU A 64 0.76 0.84 20.21
N GLU A 65 2.01 0.72 20.65
CA GLU A 65 2.58 -0.58 21.03
C GLU A 65 1.89 -1.19 22.27
N LEU A 66 1.63 -0.39 23.30
CA LEU A 66 0.94 -0.89 24.50
C LEU A 66 -0.49 -1.30 24.20
N THR A 67 -1.23 -0.50 23.43
CA THR A 67 -2.63 -0.78 23.09
C THR A 67 -2.75 -2.05 22.26
N THR A 68 -1.89 -2.24 21.25
CA THR A 68 -1.86 -3.47 20.45
C THR A 68 -1.48 -4.69 21.27
N LYS A 69 -0.49 -4.58 22.17
CA LYS A 69 -0.12 -5.66 23.10
C LYS A 69 -1.27 -6.05 24.03
N ARG A 70 -1.99 -5.07 24.59
CA ARG A 70 -3.15 -5.30 25.46
C ARG A 70 -4.34 -5.90 24.70
N ALA A 71 -4.63 -5.42 23.49
CA ALA A 71 -5.67 -5.98 22.63
C ALA A 71 -5.40 -7.45 22.30
N ARG A 72 -4.16 -7.79 21.91
CA ARG A 72 -3.74 -9.18 21.67
C ARG A 72 -3.87 -10.07 22.92
N ARG A 73 -3.58 -9.52 24.11
CA ARG A 73 -3.76 -10.26 25.37
C ARG A 73 -5.23 -10.50 25.67
N LEU A 74 -6.08 -9.49 25.46
CA LEU A 74 -7.53 -9.62 25.64
C LEU A 74 -8.12 -10.65 24.68
N GLU A 75 -7.74 -10.61 23.40
CA GLU A 75 -8.13 -11.60 22.38
C GLU A 75 -7.80 -13.03 22.84
N LYS A 76 -6.58 -13.28 23.32
CA LYS A 76 -6.19 -14.59 23.86
C LYS A 76 -7.06 -15.03 25.04
N VAL A 77 -7.36 -14.11 25.96
CA VAL A 77 -8.21 -14.40 27.13
C VAL A 77 -9.65 -14.69 26.70
N LEU A 78 -10.18 -13.95 25.73
CA LEU A 78 -11.52 -14.18 25.18
C LEU A 78 -11.60 -15.53 24.45
N ILE A 79 -10.60 -15.89 23.65
CA ILE A 79 -10.51 -17.20 22.99
C ILE A 79 -10.45 -18.32 24.03
N GLN A 80 -9.64 -18.16 25.08
CA GLN A 80 -9.51 -19.15 26.15
C GLN A 80 -10.84 -19.34 26.90
N MET A 81 -11.52 -18.24 27.22
CA MET A 81 -12.83 -18.25 27.89
C MET A 81 -13.89 -18.96 27.03
N VAL A 82 -13.96 -18.65 25.73
CA VAL A 82 -14.88 -19.32 24.80
C VAL A 82 -14.55 -20.81 24.65
N ALA A 83 -13.27 -21.18 24.64
CA ALA A 83 -12.85 -22.57 24.57
C ALA A 83 -13.23 -23.35 25.84
N GLU A 84 -13.09 -22.75 27.03
CA GLU A 84 -13.42 -23.35 28.32
C GLU A 84 -14.93 -23.51 28.54
N ASP A 85 -15.76 -22.56 28.10
CA ASP A 85 -17.23 -22.64 28.19
C ASP A 85 -17.86 -23.58 27.14
N SER A 86 -17.08 -24.04 26.15
CA SER A 86 -17.55 -24.96 25.09
C SER A 86 -17.48 -26.45 25.45
N ILE A 87 -16.97 -26.79 26.64
CA ILE A 87 -16.75 -28.18 27.08
C ILE A 87 -18.07 -28.97 27.21
N ASP A 88 -19.22 -28.29 27.37
CA ASP A 88 -20.55 -28.91 27.55
C ASP A 88 -21.49 -28.80 26.33
N TYR A 89 -21.07 -28.23 25.19
CA TYR A 89 -21.92 -28.07 24.00
C TYR A 89 -21.28 -28.66 22.73
N GLU A 90 -21.88 -29.73 22.22
CA GLU A 90 -21.31 -30.64 21.21
C GLU A 90 -20.97 -30.01 19.84
N ASP A 91 -21.43 -28.80 19.51
CA ASP A 91 -21.16 -28.19 18.17
C ASP A 91 -21.20 -26.64 18.13
N GLY A 92 -21.36 -25.96 19.28
CA GLY A 92 -21.62 -24.51 19.31
C GLY A 92 -20.37 -23.63 19.42
N GLY A 93 -19.46 -23.95 20.36
CA GLY A 93 -18.34 -23.05 20.70
C GLY A 93 -17.29 -22.90 19.60
N LYS A 94 -17.07 -23.94 18.79
CA LYS A 94 -16.14 -23.90 17.64
C LYS A 94 -16.63 -23.02 16.49
N ALA A 95 -17.95 -22.91 16.29
CA ALA A 95 -18.53 -22.07 15.26
C ALA A 95 -18.36 -20.57 15.57
N VAL A 96 -18.52 -20.18 16.84
CA VAL A 96 -18.37 -18.79 17.31
C VAL A 96 -16.93 -18.28 17.18
N ILE A 97 -15.92 -19.13 17.47
CA ILE A 97 -14.50 -18.77 17.26
C ILE A 97 -14.19 -18.53 15.77
N ARG A 98 -14.93 -19.16 14.86
CA ARG A 98 -14.78 -19.02 13.40
C ARG A 98 -15.50 -17.79 12.83
N GLU A 99 -16.45 -17.22 13.58
CA GLU A 99 -17.19 -16.01 13.20
C GLU A 99 -16.47 -14.70 13.54
N MET A 100 -15.50 -14.73 14.47
CA MET A 100 -14.74 -13.52 14.82
C MET A 100 -13.73 -13.17 13.71
N VAL A 101 -13.95 -12.04 13.04
CA VAL A 101 -12.97 -11.44 12.13
C VAL A 101 -11.81 -10.88 12.96
N PRO A 102 -10.57 -11.35 12.78
CA PRO A 102 -9.46 -10.90 13.60
C PRO A 102 -9.18 -9.40 13.41
N TYR A 103 -8.91 -8.72 14.52
CA TYR A 103 -8.82 -7.25 14.58
C TYR A 103 -7.66 -6.73 13.71
N LYS A 104 -7.96 -5.74 12.86
CA LYS A 104 -6.99 -5.06 11.96
C LYS A 104 -6.26 -5.95 10.95
N VAL A 105 -6.60 -7.22 10.81
CA VAL A 105 -5.90 -8.11 9.86
C VAL A 105 -6.03 -7.59 8.43
N ASN A 106 -7.22 -7.17 8.01
CA ASN A 106 -7.44 -6.63 6.66
C ASN A 106 -6.60 -5.36 6.40
N SER A 107 -6.47 -4.45 7.37
CA SER A 107 -5.63 -3.26 7.21
C SER A 107 -4.14 -3.59 7.14
N ILE A 108 -3.69 -4.60 7.90
CA ILE A 108 -2.29 -5.05 7.86
C ILE A 108 -2.01 -5.68 6.50
N ILE A 109 -2.88 -6.59 6.04
CA ILE A 109 -2.78 -7.21 4.72
C ILE A 109 -2.76 -6.16 3.62
N PHE A 110 -3.68 -5.19 3.67
CA PHE A 110 -3.76 -4.11 2.71
C PHE A 110 -2.44 -3.32 2.64
N ASN A 111 -1.89 -2.92 3.79
CA ASN A 111 -0.62 -2.19 3.84
C ASN A 111 0.55 -3.02 3.31
N LEU A 112 0.60 -4.32 3.63
CA LEU A 112 1.63 -5.23 3.11
C LEU A 112 1.53 -5.37 1.58
N LEU A 113 0.33 -5.48 1.04
CA LEU A 113 0.11 -5.54 -0.41
C LEU A 113 0.53 -4.23 -1.09
N LYS A 114 0.20 -3.08 -0.49
CA LYS A 114 0.65 -1.78 -0.98
C LYS A 114 2.18 -1.67 -1.00
N THR A 115 2.85 -2.03 0.09
CA THR A 115 4.33 -2.06 0.13
C THR A 115 4.91 -3.01 -0.92
N TRP A 116 4.28 -4.17 -1.12
CA TRP A 116 4.70 -5.11 -2.16
C TRP A 116 4.54 -4.51 -3.58
N ILE A 117 3.44 -3.79 -3.86
CA ILE A 117 3.23 -3.09 -5.13
C ILE A 117 4.37 -2.07 -5.34
N ASP A 118 4.65 -1.24 -4.34
CA ASP A 118 5.72 -0.24 -4.39
C ASP A 118 7.09 -0.87 -4.71
N GLU A 119 7.41 -2.00 -4.07
CA GLU A 119 8.64 -2.74 -4.32
C GLU A 119 8.74 -3.29 -5.76
N ARG A 120 7.63 -3.81 -6.30
CA ARG A 120 7.57 -4.32 -7.69
C ARG A 120 7.73 -3.19 -8.71
N LEU A 121 7.03 -2.07 -8.51
CA LEU A 121 7.13 -0.89 -9.36
C LEU A 121 8.54 -0.31 -9.32
N LYS A 122 9.13 -0.21 -8.13
CA LYS A 122 10.52 0.24 -7.95
C LYS A 122 11.52 -0.64 -8.70
N LYS A 123 11.38 -1.97 -8.64
CA LYS A 123 12.25 -2.90 -9.37
C LYS A 123 12.23 -2.66 -10.88
N VAL A 124 11.05 -2.38 -11.43
CA VAL A 124 10.88 -2.05 -12.86
C VAL A 124 11.50 -0.69 -13.17
N ASN A 125 11.26 0.32 -12.34
CA ASN A 125 11.86 1.64 -12.51
C ASN A 125 13.39 1.60 -12.46
N ASP A 126 13.98 0.93 -11.46
CA ASP A 126 15.42 0.79 -11.33
C ASP A 126 16.04 0.08 -12.54
N TYR A 127 15.31 -0.86 -13.15
CA TYR A 127 15.71 -1.48 -14.42
C TYR A 127 15.67 -0.48 -15.57
N VAL A 128 14.60 0.29 -15.69
CA VAL A 128 14.44 1.34 -16.70
C VAL A 128 15.56 2.38 -16.56
N ASP A 129 15.86 2.87 -15.36
CA ASP A 129 16.91 3.88 -15.15
C ASP A 129 18.30 3.36 -15.51
N ARG A 130 18.64 2.12 -15.13
CA ARG A 130 19.88 1.49 -15.59
C ARG A 130 19.93 1.33 -17.12
N ALA A 131 18.80 1.02 -17.74
CA ALA A 131 18.71 0.95 -19.20
C ALA A 131 18.99 2.31 -19.85
N LYS A 132 18.46 3.40 -19.30
CA LYS A 132 18.72 4.78 -19.81
C LYS A 132 20.21 5.10 -19.85
N GLU A 133 20.93 4.79 -18.79
CA GLU A 133 22.37 5.11 -18.66
C GLU A 133 23.25 4.22 -19.53
N THR A 134 22.83 2.99 -19.82
CA THR A 134 23.63 1.98 -20.52
C THR A 134 23.25 1.76 -21.99
N ALA A 135 22.26 2.49 -22.51
CA ALA A 135 21.62 2.15 -23.78
C ALA A 135 22.48 2.39 -25.03
N THR A 136 23.02 1.31 -25.57
CA THR A 136 23.31 1.18 -27.00
C THR A 136 21.99 0.86 -27.72
N TRP A 137 21.35 1.88 -28.32
CA TRP A 137 20.09 1.76 -29.06
C TRP A 137 20.27 1.06 -30.41
N ASN A 138 20.74 -0.19 -30.38
CA ASN A 138 20.96 -1.00 -31.57
C ASN A 138 19.71 -1.85 -31.85
N LEU A 139 19.08 -1.64 -33.00
CA LEU A 139 18.06 -2.55 -33.51
C LEU A 139 18.67 -3.95 -33.69
N LYS A 140 18.03 -4.97 -33.13
CA LYS A 140 18.49 -6.36 -33.26
C LYS A 140 18.25 -6.91 -34.66
N SER A 141 17.16 -6.52 -35.32
CA SER A 141 16.83 -6.95 -36.69
C SER A 141 15.79 -6.05 -37.35
N LYS A 142 15.53 -6.24 -38.65
CA LYS A 142 14.42 -5.57 -39.36
C LYS A 142 13.03 -6.09 -38.94
N THR A 143 12.96 -7.26 -38.34
CA THR A 143 11.72 -7.93 -37.91
C THR A 143 11.38 -7.65 -36.45
N GLU A 144 12.34 -7.16 -35.65
CA GLU A 144 12.14 -6.74 -34.26
C GLU A 144 12.57 -5.27 -34.10
N PRO A 145 11.66 -4.32 -34.39
CA PRO A 145 11.97 -2.89 -34.33
C PRO A 145 11.96 -2.34 -32.89
N TYR A 146 11.88 -3.20 -31.87
CA TYR A 146 11.87 -2.84 -30.46
C TYR A 146 13.21 -3.17 -29.79
N THR A 147 13.55 -2.45 -28.72
CA THR A 147 14.78 -2.71 -27.96
C THR A 147 14.57 -3.82 -26.93
N GLN A 148 15.64 -4.56 -26.63
CA GLN A 148 15.61 -5.60 -25.58
C GLN A 148 15.09 -5.05 -24.24
N TYR A 149 15.37 -3.79 -23.94
CA TYR A 149 14.92 -3.13 -22.73
C TYR A 149 13.39 -3.08 -22.59
N SER A 150 12.67 -2.77 -23.68
CA SER A 150 11.20 -2.76 -23.67
C SER A 150 10.61 -4.15 -23.39
N VAL A 151 11.26 -5.20 -23.90
CA VAL A 151 10.86 -6.60 -23.70
C VAL A 151 11.04 -7.00 -22.23
N GLU A 152 12.20 -6.70 -21.64
CA GLU A 152 12.48 -7.04 -20.25
C GLU A 152 11.60 -6.24 -19.27
N MET A 153 11.32 -4.97 -19.57
CA MET A 153 10.38 -4.15 -18.79
C MET A 153 8.99 -4.77 -18.77
N LEU A 154 8.45 -5.13 -19.95
CA LEU A 154 7.13 -5.76 -20.06
C LEU A 154 7.10 -7.13 -19.38
N LYS A 155 8.19 -7.90 -19.46
CA LYS A 155 8.30 -9.18 -18.77
C LYS A 155 8.26 -9.05 -17.24
N LEU A 156 8.96 -8.06 -16.68
CA LEU A 156 8.89 -7.77 -15.24
C LEU A 156 7.50 -7.33 -14.80
N ALA A 157 6.80 -6.57 -15.64
CA ALA A 157 5.41 -6.17 -15.39
C ALA A 157 4.46 -7.38 -15.45
N GLU A 158 4.61 -8.25 -16.45
CA GLU A 158 3.83 -9.48 -16.59
C GLU A 158 4.02 -10.42 -15.38
N GLU A 159 5.27 -10.64 -14.95
CA GLU A 159 5.60 -11.43 -13.76
C GLU A 159 4.94 -10.84 -12.50
N ALA A 160 5.03 -9.52 -12.32
CA ALA A 160 4.42 -8.86 -11.17
C ALA A 160 2.88 -8.95 -11.20
N VAL A 161 2.24 -8.79 -12.36
CA VAL A 161 0.78 -8.96 -12.48
C VAL A 161 0.38 -10.40 -12.18
N GLY A 162 1.11 -11.39 -12.71
CA GLY A 162 0.87 -12.80 -12.41
C GLY A 162 1.00 -13.10 -10.91
N ASP A 163 2.12 -12.69 -10.30
CA ASP A 163 2.37 -12.86 -8.87
C ASP A 163 1.28 -12.20 -8.01
N PHE A 164 0.77 -11.04 -8.43
CA PHE A 164 -0.28 -10.32 -7.69
C PHE A 164 -1.59 -11.10 -7.61
N PHE A 165 -2.01 -11.73 -8.71
CA PHE A 165 -3.25 -12.49 -8.77
C PHE A 165 -3.14 -13.92 -8.19
N GLU A 166 -1.93 -14.45 -8.03
CA GLU A 166 -1.67 -15.70 -7.31
C GLU A 166 -1.81 -15.57 -5.78
N ILE A 167 -1.88 -14.34 -5.25
CA ILE A 167 -2.03 -14.10 -3.82
C ILE A 167 -3.43 -14.58 -3.37
N PRO A 168 -3.54 -15.58 -2.47
CA PRO A 168 -4.81 -16.22 -2.11
C PRO A 168 -5.60 -15.40 -1.08
N ILE A 169 -5.87 -14.13 -1.40
CA ILE A 169 -6.57 -13.18 -0.54
C ILE A 169 -7.59 -12.43 -1.41
N GLY A 170 -8.69 -11.95 -0.82
CA GLY A 170 -9.63 -11.09 -1.52
C GLY A 170 -8.97 -9.77 -1.91
N ILE A 171 -8.51 -9.65 -3.16
CA ILE A 171 -7.91 -8.44 -3.70
C ILE A 171 -9.01 -7.40 -3.90
N SER A 172 -8.86 -6.20 -3.32
CA SER A 172 -9.78 -5.10 -3.56
C SER A 172 -9.50 -4.43 -4.91
N ASN A 173 -10.56 -3.88 -5.53
CA ASN A 173 -10.41 -3.12 -6.78
C ASN A 173 -9.42 -1.94 -6.63
N ASP A 174 -9.33 -1.35 -5.45
CA ASP A 174 -8.41 -0.25 -5.17
C ASP A 174 -6.94 -0.66 -5.35
N LEU A 175 -6.57 -1.87 -4.90
CA LEU A 175 -5.20 -2.39 -5.05
C LEU A 175 -4.90 -2.76 -6.51
N VAL A 176 -5.91 -3.24 -7.25
CA VAL A 176 -5.79 -3.49 -8.69
C VAL A 176 -5.53 -2.17 -9.42
N GLN A 177 -6.29 -1.12 -9.09
CA GLN A 177 -6.14 0.20 -9.68
C GLN A 177 -4.77 0.79 -9.34
N GLU A 178 -4.30 0.67 -8.10
CA GLU A 178 -2.98 1.16 -7.69
C GLU A 178 -1.83 0.49 -8.44
N LEU A 179 -1.90 -0.83 -8.66
CA LEU A 179 -0.93 -1.54 -9.49
C LEU A 179 -0.99 -1.08 -10.96
N ALA A 180 -2.20 -0.91 -11.51
CA ALA A 180 -2.41 -0.48 -12.89
C ALA A 180 -1.88 0.95 -13.13
N ASP A 181 -2.22 1.89 -12.24
CA ASP A 181 -1.77 3.28 -12.29
C ASP A 181 -0.25 3.37 -12.17
N GLY A 182 0.34 2.55 -11.29
CA GLY A 182 1.78 2.46 -11.12
C GLY A 182 2.49 2.02 -12.40
N PHE A 183 2.01 0.96 -13.07
CA PHE A 183 2.56 0.52 -14.34
C PHE A 183 2.32 1.53 -15.46
N GLU A 184 1.13 2.13 -15.52
CA GLU A 184 0.83 3.18 -16.50
C GLU A 184 1.83 4.33 -16.37
N SER A 185 2.10 4.81 -15.16
CA SER A 185 3.10 5.86 -14.92
C SER A 185 4.48 5.46 -15.45
N LEU A 186 4.95 4.24 -15.15
CA LEU A 186 6.24 3.75 -15.63
C LEU A 186 6.31 3.66 -17.15
N PHE A 187 5.23 3.21 -17.80
CA PHE A 187 5.16 3.16 -19.26
C PHE A 187 5.12 4.55 -19.88
N GLN A 188 4.40 5.51 -19.28
CA GLN A 188 4.37 6.89 -19.73
C GLN A 188 5.76 7.54 -19.63
N ASP A 189 6.51 7.29 -18.56
CA ASP A 189 7.88 7.78 -18.41
C ASP A 189 8.82 7.22 -19.49
N TYR A 190 8.68 5.92 -19.81
CA TYR A 190 9.41 5.30 -20.90
C TYR A 190 9.04 5.90 -22.27
N ILE A 191 7.75 6.08 -22.55
CA ILE A 191 7.25 6.68 -23.80
C ILE A 191 7.75 8.12 -23.93
N SER A 192 7.69 8.89 -22.85
CA SER A 192 8.22 10.25 -22.77
C SER A 192 9.70 10.29 -23.14
N LEU A 193 10.50 9.38 -22.60
CA LEU A 193 11.90 9.26 -22.98
C LEU A 193 12.09 8.95 -24.47
N VAL A 194 11.35 7.97 -25.00
CA VAL A 194 11.44 7.61 -26.42
C VAL A 194 11.04 8.78 -27.32
N SER A 195 10.07 9.61 -26.90
CA SER A 195 9.66 10.80 -27.65
C SER A 195 10.79 11.83 -27.81
N LEU A 196 11.76 11.84 -26.89
CA LEU A 196 12.94 12.72 -26.96
C LEU A 196 14.01 12.24 -27.95
N CYS A 197 13.95 10.99 -28.43
CA CYS A 197 14.96 10.42 -29.34
C CYS A 197 14.95 11.04 -30.76
N GLY A 198 13.96 11.87 -31.09
CA GLY A 198 13.90 12.64 -32.32
C GLY A 198 12.66 12.35 -33.17
N SER A 199 12.35 13.28 -34.07
CA SER A 199 11.22 13.13 -34.99
C SER A 199 11.66 12.38 -36.26
N LYS A 200 10.71 11.87 -37.04
CA LYS A 200 11.00 11.31 -38.38
C LYS A 200 11.85 12.27 -39.24
N GLN A 201 11.66 13.57 -39.08
CA GLN A 201 12.41 14.60 -39.80
C GLN A 201 13.89 14.66 -39.40
N SER A 202 14.21 14.30 -38.15
CA SER A 202 15.57 14.25 -37.60
C SER A 202 16.41 13.13 -38.21
N TYR A 203 15.77 12.11 -38.82
CA TYR A 203 16.43 10.98 -39.47
C TYR A 203 16.53 11.11 -41.00
N ILE A 204 16.02 12.19 -41.57
CA ILE A 204 16.17 12.47 -43.00
C ILE A 204 17.50 13.22 -43.19
N PRO A 205 18.52 12.60 -43.84
CA PRO A 205 19.76 13.29 -44.11
C PRO A 205 19.51 14.48 -45.04
N THR A 206 20.19 15.60 -44.78
CA THR A 206 20.15 16.76 -45.67
C THR A 206 20.57 16.33 -47.07
N LEU A 207 19.77 16.68 -48.07
CA LEU A 207 20.12 16.40 -49.46
C LEU A 207 21.51 17.01 -49.72
N PRO A 208 22.48 16.22 -50.21
CA PRO A 208 23.77 16.77 -50.56
C PRO A 208 23.57 17.89 -51.60
N PRO A 209 24.36 18.97 -51.54
CA PRO A 209 24.27 20.02 -52.55
C PRO A 209 24.41 19.38 -53.93
N LEU A 210 23.55 19.78 -54.87
CA LEU A 210 23.55 19.25 -56.23
C LEU A 210 24.95 19.47 -56.82
N THR A 211 25.78 18.43 -56.79
CA THR A 211 27.07 18.44 -57.47
C THR A 211 26.76 18.43 -58.95
N ARG A 212 27.19 19.50 -59.62
CA ARG A 212 27.00 19.74 -61.04
C ARG A 212 27.39 18.49 -61.84
N CYS A 213 26.40 17.70 -62.24
CA CYS A 213 26.59 16.59 -63.15
C CYS A 213 26.95 17.19 -64.50
N ASN A 214 28.17 16.95 -64.99
CA ASN A 214 28.57 17.41 -66.31
C ASN A 214 27.78 16.59 -67.35
N LYS A 215 27.38 17.20 -68.47
CA LYS A 215 26.57 16.52 -69.51
C LYS A 215 27.27 15.29 -70.12
N ASP A 216 28.58 15.17 -69.92
CA ASP A 216 29.42 14.10 -70.45
C ASP A 216 29.62 12.93 -69.46
N SER A 217 29.02 12.98 -68.27
CA SER A 217 29.13 11.91 -67.27
C SER A 217 28.35 10.67 -67.72
N LYS A 218 29.05 9.69 -68.28
CA LYS A 218 28.48 8.37 -68.59
C LYS A 218 28.55 7.47 -67.36
N PHE A 219 27.42 6.89 -66.97
CA PHE A 219 27.40 5.84 -65.95
C PHE A 219 28.14 4.60 -66.48
N LEU A 220 29.28 4.27 -65.86
CA LEU A 220 29.91 2.97 -66.07
C LEU A 220 29.17 1.95 -65.22
N LYS A 221 28.61 0.94 -65.88
CA LYS A 221 27.96 -0.20 -65.25
C LYS A 221 29.07 -1.11 -64.70
N LEU A 222 29.15 -1.24 -63.38
CA LEU A 222 29.88 -2.32 -62.70
C LEU A 222 29.07 -3.62 -62.77
#